data_AF-A0A7J2IRN9-F1
#
_entry.id   AF-A0A7J2IRN9-F1
#
_cell.length_a   1.000
_cell.length_b   1.000
_cell.length_c   1.000
_cell.angle_alpha   90.00
_cell.angle_beta   90.00
_cell.angle_gamma   90.00
#
_symmetry.space_group_name_H-M   'P 1'
#
loop_
_entity.id
_entity.type
_entity.pdbx_description
1 polymer ?
#
loop_
_entity_poly.entity_id
_entity_poly.type
_entity_poly.pdbx_seq_one_letter_code
_entity_poly.pdbx_strand_id
1 'polypeptide(L)'
;MEKETDYKISFVNLDPGCEYLLYSHDFDIRSIITTRDIMIREKIGPNSAMVRAMELMEKRIENIVAGIVKLLGDICIIDTPGQMEIFIFMQLELKLLKKSKTSVVRLMFSS
;
A
#
# COMPACT_ATOMS: atom_id res chain seq x y z
N MET A 1 30.06 19.67 -10.97
CA MET A 1 30.08 18.44 -10.14
C MET A 1 28.65 18.19 -9.74
N GLU A 2 27.92 17.40 -10.53
CA GLU A 2 26.57 16.99 -10.16
C GLU A 2 26.69 16.19 -8.86
N LYS A 3 25.94 16.60 -7.84
CA LYS A 3 25.84 15.80 -6.61
C LYS A 3 25.02 14.57 -6.96
N GLU A 4 25.70 13.46 -7.20
CA GLU A 4 25.07 12.14 -7.17
C GLU A 4 24.53 11.97 -5.74
N THR A 5 23.22 12.10 -5.61
CA THR A 5 22.52 11.99 -4.33
C THR A 5 21.94 10.59 -4.31
N ASP A 6 22.54 9.72 -3.49
CA ASP A 6 22.09 8.35 -3.31
C ASP A 6 20.82 8.37 -2.46
N TYR A 7 19.66 8.48 -3.13
CA TYR A 7 18.36 8.43 -2.47
C TYR A 7 17.97 6.98 -2.22
N LYS A 8 17.70 6.64 -0.96
CA LYS A 8 17.12 5.33 -0.64
C LYS A 8 15.66 5.33 -1.06
N ILE A 9 15.31 4.47 -2.01
CA ILE A 9 13.94 4.28 -2.49
C ILE A 9 13.34 3.05 -1.80
N SER A 10 12.10 3.19 -1.33
CA SER A 10 11.29 2.09 -0.80
C SER A 10 10.04 1.87 -1.65
N PHE A 11 9.66 0.61 -1.84
CA PHE A 11 8.50 0.20 -2.62
C PHE A 11 7.45 -0.45 -1.72
N VAL A 12 6.21 0.03 -1.78
CA VAL A 12 5.11 -0.40 -0.92
C VAL A 12 3.91 -0.76 -1.78
N ASN A 13 3.50 -2.03 -1.75
CA ASN A 13 2.24 -2.47 -2.36
C ASN A 13 1.12 -2.40 -1.32
N LEU A 14 0.09 -1.61 -1.60
CA LEU A 14 -1.13 -1.54 -0.82
C LEU A 14 -2.37 -2.03 -1.58
N ASP A 15 -2.19 -2.68 -2.74
CA ASP A 15 -3.27 -3.34 -3.45
C ASP A 15 -3.44 -4.80 -3.01
N PRO A 16 -4.53 -5.15 -2.28
CA PRO A 16 -4.80 -6.53 -1.87
C PRO A 16 -5.33 -7.41 -3.02
N GLY A 17 -5.68 -6.82 -4.16
CA GLY A 17 -6.16 -7.50 -5.36
C GLY A 17 -5.09 -7.78 -6.40
N CYS A 18 -3.87 -7.28 -6.21
CA CYS A 18 -2.77 -7.45 -7.15
C CYS A 18 -2.34 -8.93 -7.25
N GLU A 19 -2.44 -9.53 -8.45
CA GLU A 19 -2.01 -10.91 -8.70
C GLU A 19 -0.50 -11.01 -9.00
N TYR A 20 0.04 -10.07 -9.78
CA TYR A 20 1.42 -10.10 -10.26
C TYR A 20 2.18 -8.85 -9.85
N LEU A 21 3.33 -9.03 -9.18
CA LEU A 21 4.24 -7.93 -8.89
C LEU A 21 5.23 -7.76 -10.06
N LEU A 22 5.37 -6.53 -10.54
CA LEU A 22 6.36 -6.18 -11.57
C LEU A 22 7.77 -6.01 -11.00
N TYR A 23 7.89 -5.83 -9.68
CA TYR A 23 9.15 -5.62 -8.95
C TYR A 23 9.03 -6.03 -7.47
N SER A 24 10.16 -6.09 -6.76
CA SER A 24 10.18 -6.44 -5.33
C SER A 24 9.71 -5.27 -4.48
N HIS A 25 8.83 -5.55 -3.52
CA HIS A 25 8.32 -4.55 -2.59
C HIS A 25 8.92 -4.79 -1.21
N ASP A 26 9.31 -3.70 -0.54
CA ASP A 26 9.76 -3.75 0.86
C ASP A 26 8.60 -4.08 1.80
N PHE A 27 7.40 -3.59 1.45
CA PHE A 27 6.16 -3.89 2.16
C PHE A 27 5.06 -4.33 1.18
N ASP A 28 4.36 -5.43 1.48
CA ASP A 28 3.27 -5.95 0.66
C ASP A 28 2.05 -6.28 1.54
N ILE A 29 0.94 -5.58 1.31
CA ILE A 29 -0.31 -5.77 2.05
C ILE A 29 -0.87 -7.19 1.92
N ARG A 30 -0.54 -7.90 0.84
CA ARG A 30 -1.02 -9.26 0.56
C ARG A 30 -0.52 -10.28 1.58
N SER A 31 0.56 -9.97 2.31
CA SER A 31 1.01 -10.75 3.47
C SER A 31 0.04 -10.70 4.66
N ILE A 32 -0.88 -9.73 4.67
CA ILE A 32 -1.85 -9.48 5.73
C ILE A 32 -3.28 -9.76 5.24
N ILE A 33 -3.63 -9.27 4.05
CA ILE A 33 -4.99 -9.31 3.49
C ILE A 33 -4.91 -9.48 1.96
N THR A 34 -5.63 -10.46 1.42
CA THR A 34 -5.85 -10.60 -0.03
C THR A 34 -7.35 -10.60 -0.35
N THR A 35 -7.74 -10.04 -1.49
CA THR A 35 -9.13 -10.12 -1.97
C THR A 35 -9.55 -11.55 -2.25
N ARG A 36 -8.62 -12.39 -2.74
CA ARG A 36 -8.85 -13.81 -3.02
C ARG A 36 -9.29 -14.58 -1.78
N ASP A 37 -8.59 -14.42 -0.66
CA ASP A 37 -8.93 -15.11 0.59
C ASP A 37 -10.29 -14.64 1.13
N ILE A 38 -10.59 -13.34 1.00
CA ILE A 38 -11.88 -12.77 1.40
C ILE A 38 -13.01 -13.34 0.55
N MET A 39 -12.85 -13.40 -0.78
CA MET A 39 -13.85 -13.98 -1.68
C MET A 39 -14.18 -15.42 -1.30
N ILE A 40 -13.15 -16.23 -1.01
CA ILE A 40 -13.32 -17.65 -0.64
C ILE A 40 -14.01 -17.77 0.72
N ARG A 41 -13.53 -17.03 1.73
CA ARG A 41 -14.01 -17.14 3.11
C ARG A 41 -15.44 -16.61 3.28
N GLU A 42 -15.74 -15.48 2.64
CA GLU A 42 -17.00 -14.74 2.83
C GLU A 42 -18.01 -15.02 1.70
N LYS A 43 -17.62 -15.77 0.65
CA LYS A 43 -18.45 -16.13 -0.52
C LYS A 43 -19.02 -14.90 -1.23
N ILE A 44 -18.18 -13.89 -1.42
CA ILE A 44 -18.53 -12.63 -2.08
C ILE A 44 -17.74 -12.43 -3.36
N GLY A 45 -18.26 -11.58 -4.26
CA GLY A 45 -17.61 -11.24 -5.52
C GLY A 45 -16.43 -10.25 -5.35
N PRO A 46 -15.65 -10.02 -6.42
CA PRO A 46 -14.42 -9.23 -6.37
C PRO A 46 -14.59 -7.80 -5.82
N ASN A 47 -15.64 -7.10 -6.25
CA ASN A 47 -15.92 -5.73 -5.80
C ASN A 47 -16.22 -5.68 -4.30
N SER A 48 -17.07 -6.58 -3.81
CA SER A 48 -17.38 -6.67 -2.39
C SER A 48 -16.16 -7.09 -1.57
N ALA A 49 -15.30 -7.95 -2.12
CA ALA A 49 -14.05 -8.34 -1.49
C ALA A 49 -13.05 -7.19 -1.38
N MET A 50 -12.98 -6.30 -2.37
CA MET A 50 -12.15 -5.09 -2.32
C MET A 50 -12.62 -4.13 -1.22
N VAL A 51 -13.91 -3.79 -1.19
CA VAL A 51 -14.51 -2.97 -0.11
C VAL A 51 -14.23 -3.60 1.25
N ARG A 52 -14.39 -4.92 1.36
CA ARG A 52 -14.12 -5.64 2.60
C ARG A 52 -12.65 -5.62 3.00
N ALA A 53 -11.73 -5.73 2.05
CA ALA A 53 -10.30 -5.60 2.27
C ALA A 53 -9.97 -4.21 2.82
N MET A 54 -10.56 -3.17 2.23
CA MET A 54 -10.42 -1.79 2.68
C MET A 54 -10.86 -1.60 4.14
N GLU A 55 -12.02 -2.13 4.53
CA GLU A 55 -12.48 -2.09 5.94
C GLU A 55 -11.51 -2.79 6.90
N LEU A 56 -10.93 -3.92 6.48
CA LEU A 56 -9.97 -4.67 7.30
C LEU A 56 -8.63 -3.95 7.42
N MET A 57 -8.21 -3.26 6.36
CA MET A 57 -7.02 -2.40 6.36
C MET A 57 -7.21 -1.19 7.27
N GLU A 58 -8.36 -0.53 7.21
CA GLU A 58 -8.68 0.61 8.08
C GLU A 58 -8.61 0.23 9.57
N LYS A 59 -9.18 -0.92 9.95
CA LYS A 59 -9.09 -1.44 11.32
C LYS A 59 -7.66 -1.74 11.78
N ARG A 60 -6.72 -1.91 10.85
CA ARG A 60 -5.31 -2.26 11.09
C ARG A 60 -4.35 -1.14 10.71
N ILE A 61 -4.86 0.06 10.43
CA ILE A 61 -4.10 1.14 9.80
C ILE A 61 -2.83 1.50 10.58
N GLU A 62 -2.89 1.51 11.91
CA GLU A 62 -1.73 1.82 12.76
C GLU A 62 -0.62 0.77 12.64
N ASN A 63 -0.98 -0.51 12.54
CA ASN A 63 -0.02 -1.61 12.38
C ASN A 63 0.62 -1.60 11.00
N ILE A 64 -0.19 -1.33 9.96
CA ILE A 64 0.28 -1.21 8.58
C ILE A 64 1.27 -0.03 8.48
N VAL A 65 0.89 1.14 8.99
CA VAL A 65 1.76 2.32 9.02
C VAL A 65 3.04 2.05 9.81
N ALA A 66 2.96 1.40 10.97
CA ALA A 66 4.15 1.06 11.76
C ALA A 66 5.08 0.06 11.04
N GLY A 67 4.53 -0.85 10.24
CA GLY A 67 5.30 -1.75 9.39
C GLY A 67 6.04 -1.01 8.29
N ILE A 68 5.32 -0.13 7.57
CA ILE A 68 5.89 0.67 6.47
C ILE A 68 6.98 1.61 6.99
N VAL A 69 6.74 2.33 8.09
CA VAL A 69 7.68 3.33 8.65
C VAL A 69 9.07 2.74 8.96
N LYS A 70 9.14 1.47 9.33
CA LYS A 70 10.42 0.79 9.62
C LYS A 70 11.26 0.54 8.36
N LEU A 71 10.63 0.57 7.19
CA LEU A 71 11.22 0.21 5.91
C LEU A 71 11.53 1.44 5.05
N LEU A 72 10.94 2.60 5.37
CA LEU A 72 11.03 3.82 4.58
C LEU A 72 12.49 4.27 4.34
N GLY A 73 12.75 4.63 3.08
CA GLY A 73 13.89 5.43 2.65
C GLY A 73 13.52 6.91 2.51
N ASP A 74 14.37 7.65 1.79
CA ASP A 74 14.17 9.06 1.47
C ASP A 74 12.96 9.28 0.56
N ILE A 75 12.70 8.30 -0.32
CA ILE A 75 11.57 8.28 -1.25
C ILE A 75 10.79 6.98 -1.04
N CYS A 76 9.47 7.07 -0.95
CA CYS A 76 8.57 5.93 -0.86
C CYS A 76 7.60 5.94 -2.03
N ILE A 77 7.65 4.89 -2.83
CA ILE A 77 6.75 4.64 -3.95
C ILE A 77 5.65 3.71 -3.45
N ILE A 78 4.41 4.20 -3.49
CA ILE A 78 3.25 3.47 -2.99
C ILE A 78 2.36 3.10 -4.17
N ASP A 79 2.21 1.80 -4.42
CA ASP A 79 1.20 1.25 -5.32
C ASP A 79 -0.12 1.08 -4.55
N THR A 80 -1.17 1.70 -5.06
CA THR A 80 -2.53 1.60 -4.49
C THR A 80 -3.48 0.97 -5.50
N PRO A 81 -4.60 0.36 -5.05
CA PRO A 81 -5.72 -0.02 -5.89
C PRO A 81 -6.19 1.10 -6.83
N GLY A 82 -6.95 0.70 -7.84
CA GLY A 82 -7.60 1.61 -8.79
C GLY A 82 -8.50 2.68 -8.15
N GLN A 83 -9.00 3.57 -9.01
CA GLN A 83 -9.59 4.88 -8.66
C GLN A 83 -10.75 4.91 -7.66
N MET A 84 -11.46 3.80 -7.40
CA MET A 84 -12.72 3.86 -6.66
C MET A 84 -12.57 3.88 -5.12
N GLU A 85 -11.41 3.51 -4.55
CA GLU A 85 -11.23 3.37 -3.08
C GLU A 85 -10.14 4.27 -2.46
N ILE A 86 -9.99 5.50 -2.96
CA ILE A 86 -8.90 6.45 -2.62
C ILE A 86 -8.81 6.85 -1.14
N PHE A 87 -9.90 6.82 -0.37
CA PHE A 87 -9.96 7.49 0.93
C PHE A 87 -9.02 6.91 2.00
N ILE A 88 -8.93 5.58 2.11
CA ILE A 88 -8.08 4.93 3.13
C ILE A 88 -6.61 5.15 2.83
N PHE A 89 -6.22 5.14 1.55
CA PHE A 89 -4.84 5.39 1.13
C PHE A 89 -4.39 6.81 1.42
N MET A 90 -5.28 7.81 1.21
CA MET A 90 -4.99 9.18 1.59
C MET A 90 -4.73 9.33 3.10
N GLN A 91 -5.49 8.64 3.95
CA GLN A 91 -5.22 8.65 5.39
C GLN A 91 -3.87 8.00 5.73
N LEU A 92 -3.53 6.90 5.08
CA LEU A 92 -2.25 6.21 5.26
C LEU A 92 -1.09 7.11 4.87
N GLU A 93 -1.14 7.73 3.69
CA GLU A 93 -0.12 8.65 3.17
C GLU A 93 0.11 9.83 4.13
N LEU A 94 -0.96 10.47 4.60
CA LEU A 94 -0.86 11.55 5.58
C LEU A 94 -0.20 11.10 6.90
N LYS A 95 -0.48 9.86 7.35
CA LYS A 95 0.17 9.30 8.55
C LYS A 95 1.65 9.01 8.32
N LEU A 96 2.04 8.56 7.14
CA LEU A 96 3.45 8.33 6.77
C LEU A 96 4.24 9.65 6.75
N LEU A 97 3.68 10.68 6.10
CA LEU A 97 4.28 12.02 6.03
C LEU A 97 4.42 12.69 7.41
N LYS A 98 3.53 12.40 8.36
CA LYS A 98 3.62 12.91 9.74
C LYS A 98 4.68 12.17 10.58
N LYS A 99 4.96 10.91 10.27
CA LYS A 99 5.85 10.05 11.07
C LYS A 99 7.29 9.99 10.54
N SER A 100 7.56 10.50 9.33
CA SER A 100 8.86 10.42 8.67
C SER A 100 9.15 11.65 7.81
N LYS A 101 10.42 11.91 7.49
CA LYS A 101 10.84 12.94 6.52
C LYS A 101 10.94 12.38 5.09
N THR A 102 10.10 11.41 4.76
CA THR A 102 10.10 10.73 3.45
C THR A 102 9.23 11.49 2.44
N SER A 103 9.68 11.56 1.19
CA SER A 103 8.84 11.98 0.07
C SER A 103 7.98 10.81 -0.42
N VAL A 104 6.67 10.99 -0.52
CA VAL A 104 5.75 9.93 -0.98
C VAL A 104 5.36 10.18 -2.44
N VAL A 105 5.56 9.17 -3.28
CA VAL A 105 5.09 9.15 -4.67
C VAL A 105 4.05 8.04 -4.77
N ARG A 106 2.82 8.42 -5.12
CA ARG A 106 1.74 7.46 -5.31
C ARG A 106 1.67 7.03 -6.78
N LEU A 107 1.67 5.73 -7.01
CA LEU A 107 1.37 5.13 -8.29
C LEU A 107 -0.03 4.53 -8.25
N MET A 108 -0.81 4.81 -9.30
CA MET A 108 -2.12 4.22 -9.52
C MET A 108 -2.05 3.48 -10.85
N PHE A 109 -1.82 2.18 -10.80
CA PHE A 109 -1.95 1.32 -11.97
C PHE A 109 -3.35 0.72 -11.98
N SER A 110 -4.00 0.74 -13.14
CA SER A 110 -5.11 -0.17 -13.38
C SER A 110 -4.50 -1.54 -13.69
N SER A 111 -4.61 -2.48 -12.77
CA SER A 111 -4.52 -3.91 -13.09
C SER A 111 -5.58 -4.29 -14.11
#